data_AF-A0A962A2Z4-F1
#
_entry.id   AF-A0A962A2Z4-F1
#
_cell.length_a   1.000
_cell.length_b   1.000
_cell.length_c   1.000
_cell.angle_alpha   90.00
_cell.angle_beta   90.00
_cell.angle_gamma   90.00
#
_symmetry.space_group_name_H-M   'P 1'
#
loop_
_entity.id
_entity.type
_entity.pdbx_description
1 polymer ?
#
loop_
_entity_poly.entity_id
_entity_poly.type
_entity_poly.pdbx_seq_one_letter_code
_entity_poly.pdbx_strand_id
1 'polypeptide(L)' 'MEQKEIERSFARLFSSEDGKKVLAWLQVMTFQRVQGAGTPEDQLRYMEGQRAMVATILRLIDRGRKG' A
#
# COMPACT_ATOMS: atom_id res chain seq x y z
N MET A 1 4.44 -13.05 -16.07
CA MET A 1 3.84 -13.46 -14.78
C MET A 1 2.34 -13.23 -14.90
N GLU A 2 1.52 -14.20 -14.49
CA GLU A 2 0.07 -14.03 -14.53
C GLU A 2 -0.42 -13.17 -13.36
N GLN A 3 -1.43 -12.33 -13.58
CA GLN A 3 -1.98 -11.43 -12.56
C GLN A 3 -2.38 -12.16 -11.26
N LYS A 4 -3.00 -13.34 -11.39
CA LYS A 4 -3.42 -14.16 -10.24
C LYS A 4 -2.23 -14.66 -9.41
N GLU A 5 -1.12 -14.98 -10.06
CA GLU A 5 0.11 -15.44 -9.40
C GLU A 5 0.72 -14.32 -8.55
N ILE A 6 0.72 -13.09 -9.09
CA ILE A 6 1.14 -11.89 -8.36
C ILE A 6 0.23 -11.64 -7.15
N GLU A 7 -1.08 -11.61 -7.36
CA GLU A 7 -2.07 -11.39 -6.30
C GLU A 7 -1.90 -12.39 -5.14
N ARG A 8 -1.76 -13.69 -5.45
CA ARG A 8 -1.49 -14.74 -4.44
C ARG A 8 -0.13 -14.55 -3.75
N SER A 9 0.89 -14.10 -4.48
CA SER A 9 2.21 -13.81 -3.90
C SER A 9 2.16 -12.65 -2.92
N PHE A 10 1.42 -11.58 -3.24
CA PHE A 10 1.16 -10.47 -2.32
C PHE A 10 0.40 -10.94 -1.08
N ALA A 11 -0.68 -11.70 -1.26
CA ALA A 11 -1.46 -12.22 -0.14
C ALA A 11 -0.62 -13.10 0.80
N ARG A 12 0.21 -14.00 0.25
CA ARG A 12 1.11 -14.87 1.02
C ARG A 12 2.23 -14.10 1.72
N LEU A 13 2.85 -13.13 1.05
CA LEU A 13 3.90 -12.32 1.67
C LEU A 13 3.36 -11.55 2.88
N PHE A 14 2.23 -10.86 2.70
CA PHE A 14 1.64 -10.00 3.72
C PHE A 14 0.78 -10.74 4.76
N SER A 15 0.71 -12.07 4.72
CA SER A 15 0.17 -12.89 5.81
C SER A 15 1.23 -13.28 6.86
N SER A 16 2.52 -13.16 6.52
CA SER A 16 3.63 -13.34 7.47
C SER A 16 3.66 -12.24 8.53
N GLU A 17 4.29 -12.51 9.68
CA GLU A 17 4.41 -11.53 10.76
C GLU A 17 5.16 -10.27 10.33
N ASP A 18 6.29 -10.42 9.64
CA ASP A 18 7.04 -9.25 9.16
C ASP A 18 6.33 -8.56 8.00
N GLY A 19 5.62 -9.30 7.15
CA GLY A 19 4.75 -8.73 6.12
C GLY A 19 3.69 -7.81 6.74
N LYS A 20 3.01 -8.25 7.81
CA LYS A 20 2.03 -7.41 8.53
C LYS A 20 2.67 -6.15 9.09
N LYS A 21 3.86 -6.23 9.71
CA LYS A 21 4.58 -5.07 10.24
C LYS A 21 4.93 -4.06 9.13
N VAL A 22 5.48 -4.54 8.02
CA VAL A 22 5.81 -3.69 6.86
C VAL A 22 4.55 -3.04 6.29
N LEU A 23 3.46 -3.78 6.14
CA LEU A 23 2.21 -3.23 5.63
C LEU A 23 1.64 -2.15 6.56
N ALA A 24 1.67 -2.38 7.87
CA ALA A 24 1.26 -1.40 8.86
C ALA A 24 2.13 -0.13 8.76
N TRP A 25 3.45 -0.29 8.66
CA TRP A 25 4.37 0.83 8.49
C TRP A 25 4.09 1.65 7.22
N LEU A 26 3.87 0.99 6.08
CA LEU A 26 3.50 1.67 4.83
C LEU A 26 2.20 2.47 4.96
N GLN A 27 1.21 1.95 5.69
CA GLN A 27 -0.05 2.66 5.93
C GLN A 27 0.15 3.90 6.81
N VAL A 28 0.97 3.81 7.86
CA VAL A 28 1.33 4.96 8.71
C VAL A 28 2.01 6.05 7.87
N MET A 29 3.01 5.69 7.07
CA MET A 29 3.77 6.65 6.27
C MET A 29 2.93 7.40 5.23
N THR A 30 1.86 6.78 4.72
CA THR A 30 1.11 7.28 3.56
C THR A 30 -0.28 7.83 3.91
N PHE A 31 -1.06 7.12 4.73
CA PHE A 31 -2.44 7.52 5.05
C PHE A 31 -2.55 8.35 6.32
N GLN A 32 -1.66 8.17 7.29
CA GLN A 32 -1.77 8.82 8.60
C GLN A 32 -0.96 10.12 8.71
N ARG A 33 -0.33 10.56 7.62
CA ARG A 33 0.49 11.77 7.60
C ARG A 33 -0.36 13.01 7.35
N VAL A 34 -0.35 13.94 8.32
CA VAL A 34 -1.02 15.24 8.22
C VAL A 34 -0.06 16.25 7.57
N GLN A 35 -0.58 17.00 6.61
CA GLN A 35 0.16 18.05 5.90
C GLN A 35 -0.31 19.43 6.37
N GLY A 36 0.63 20.34 6.59
CA GLY A 36 0.32 21.72 6.95
C GLY A 36 -0.24 22.51 5.76
N ALA A 37 -0.96 23.60 6.05
CA ALA A 37 -1.60 24.45 5.04
C ALA A 37 -0.61 25.06 4.02
N GLY A 38 0.68 25.18 4.37
CA GLY A 38 1.73 25.67 3.48
C GLY A 38 2.40 24.60 2.62
N THR A 39 1.87 23.37 2.58
CA THR A 39 2.48 22.29 1.79
C THR A 39 2.35 22.59 0.29
N PRO A 40 3.45 22.62 -0.47
CA PRO A 40 3.41 22.81 -1.92
C PRO A 40 2.56 21.76 -2.65
N GLU A 41 1.91 22.16 -3.74
CA GLU A 41 1.01 21.27 -4.49
C GLU A 41 1.72 20.04 -5.08
N ASP A 42 2.94 20.21 -5.57
CA ASP A 42 3.77 19.13 -6.11
C ASP A 42 4.07 18.06 -5.03
N GLN A 43 4.35 18.50 -3.81
CA GLN A 43 4.51 17.61 -2.66
C GLN A 43 3.21 16.88 -2.32
N LEU A 44 2.05 17.56 -2.36
CA LEU A 44 0.76 16.93 -2.14
C LEU A 44 0.45 15.86 -3.19
N ARG A 45 0.72 16.14 -4.48
CA ARG A 45 0.55 15.17 -5.57
C ARG A 45 1.49 13.98 -5.42
N TYR A 46 2.75 14.21 -5.04
CA TYR A 46 3.71 13.14 -4.77
C TYR A 46 3.20 12.19 -3.67
N MET A 47 2.70 12.75 -2.57
CA MET A 47 2.13 11.97 -1.47
C MET A 47 0.88 11.19 -1.90
N GLU A 48 0.05 11.78 -2.76
CA GLU A 48 -1.11 11.07 -3.30
C GLU A 48 -0.69 9.89 -4.19
N GLY A 49 0.37 10.03 -4.97
CA GLY A 49 0.98 8.91 -5.70
C GLY A 49 1.42 7.77 -4.76
N GLN A 50 2.01 8.09 -3.61
CA GLN A 50 2.38 7.09 -2.60
C GLN A 50 1.14 6.39 -2.01
N ARG A 51 0.05 7.13 -1.71
CA ARG A 51 -1.22 6.55 -1.23
C ARG A 51 -1.84 5.62 -2.27
N ALA A 52 -1.87 6.03 -3.53
CA ALA A 52 -2.39 5.21 -4.62
C ALA A 52 -1.59 3.91 -4.78
N MET A 53 -0.26 3.95 -4.60
CA MET A 53 0.58 2.77 -4.62
C MET A 53 0.25 1.80 -3.47
N VAL A 54 0.17 2.28 -2.23
CA VAL A 54 -0.18 1.43 -1.07
C VAL A 54 -1.61 0.89 -1.20
N ALA A 55 -2.56 1.68 -1.69
CA ALA A 55 -3.91 1.21 -1.99
C ALA A 55 -3.92 0.08 -3.04
N THR A 56 -3.03 0.13 -4.02
CA THR A 56 -2.86 -0.94 -5.01
C THR A 56 -2.34 -2.22 -4.37
N ILE A 57 -1.36 -2.13 -3.47
CA ILE A 57 -0.87 -3.27 -2.67
C ILE A 57 -2.02 -3.91 -1.89
N LEU A 58 -2.84 -3.11 -1.21
CA LEU A 58 -3.99 -3.60 -0.45
C LEU A 58 -5.01 -4.34 -1.34
N ARG A 59 -5.28 -3.83 -2.55
CA ARG A 59 -6.16 -4.50 -3.52
C ARG A 59 -5.58 -5.82 -4.01
N LEU A 60 -4.27 -5.90 -4.27
CA LEU A 60 -3.62 -7.15 -4.67
C LEU A 60 -3.71 -8.20 -3.57
N ILE A 61 -3.50 -7.80 -2.30
CA ILE A 61 -3.66 -8.68 -1.14
C ILE A 61 -5.10 -9.18 -1.02
N ASP A 62 -6.10 -8.29 -1.12
CA ASP A 62 -7.52 -8.66 -1.01
C ASP A 62 -7.93 -9.65 -2.12
N ARG A 63 -7.54 -9.38 -3.37
CA ARG A 63 -7.80 -10.29 -4.50
C ARG A 63 -7.12 -11.64 -4.33
N GLY A 64 -5.86 -11.64 -3.89
CA GLY A 64 -5.11 -12.88 -3.66
C GLY A 64 -5.60 -13.73 -2.50
N ARG A 65 -6.42 -13.17 -1.59
CA ARG A 65 -7.11 -13.92 -0.53
C ARG A 65 -8.42 -14.55 -0.98
N LYS A 66 -9.03 -14.00 -2.04
CA LYS A 66 -10.36 -14.42 -2.55
C LYS A 66 -10.31 -15.50 -3.63
N GLY A 67 -9.14 -15.76 -4.22
CA GLY A 67 -8.98 -16.73 -5.33
C GLY A 67 -7.83 -17.69 -5.14
#